data_AF-A0A563EPV2-F1
#
_entry.id   AF-A0A563EPV2-F1
#
_cell.length_a   1.000
_cell.length_b   1.000
_cell.length_c   1.000
_cell.angle_alpha   90.00
_cell.angle_beta   90.00
_cell.angle_gamma   90.00
#
_symmetry.space_group_name_H-M   'P 1'
#
loop_
_entity.id
_entity.type
_entity.pdbx_description
1 polymer ?
#
loop_
_entity_poly.entity_id
_entity_poly.type
_entity_poly.pdbx_seq_one_letter_code
_entity_poly.pdbx_strand_id
1 'polypeptide(L)'
;MDGKHIAALGAARDTHREVLALLSETARLSSLRPETDVRWNPEDHGIYWVLFANDGTWAQPLDGWIELCVADRDDWSAKRRGVPAVGAGIALSDEYYEEVRSARLKDWRRDLAAGGVEVGVFDRYVRLWSTRYLTDLPRYDQSRYLAAWLDDTVAFLGRHSPGSFGTALAGLAQPDGRQGAREPFGRAAHGGRGLG
;
A
#
# COMPACT_ATOMS: atom_id res chain seq x y z
N MET A 1 -18.81 13.74 9.38
CA MET A 1 -17.69 14.07 8.48
C MET A 1 -17.73 13.08 7.32
N ASP A 2 -18.26 13.56 6.21
CA ASP A 2 -19.06 12.78 5.27
C ASP A 2 -18.17 12.53 4.04
N GLY A 3 -18.25 11.36 3.40
CA GLY A 3 -17.39 10.92 2.28
C GLY A 3 -17.47 11.76 0.99
N LYS A 4 -17.87 13.04 1.08
CA LYS A 4 -18.02 13.97 -0.05
C LYS A 4 -16.71 14.60 -0.53
N HIS A 5 -15.61 14.43 0.20
CA HIS A 5 -14.38 15.17 -0.08
C HIS A 5 -13.53 14.58 -1.23
N ILE A 6 -13.43 13.25 -1.45
CA ILE A 6 -12.87 12.73 -2.71
C ILE A 6 -13.89 12.54 -3.83
N ALA A 7 -15.18 12.39 -3.56
CA ALA A 7 -16.15 12.58 -4.65
C ALA A 7 -15.97 13.99 -5.28
N ALA A 8 -15.61 15.00 -4.48
CA ALA A 8 -15.23 16.32 -4.95
C ALA A 8 -13.83 16.40 -5.59
N LEU A 9 -12.80 15.68 -5.10
CA LEU A 9 -11.46 15.63 -5.72
C LEU A 9 -11.43 14.76 -7.00
N GLY A 10 -12.28 13.73 -7.12
CA GLY A 10 -12.52 12.98 -8.35
C GLY A 10 -13.42 13.75 -9.32
N ALA A 11 -14.32 14.61 -8.83
CA ALA A 11 -15.15 15.48 -9.66
C ALA A 11 -14.38 16.70 -10.20
N ALA A 12 -13.36 17.18 -9.48
CA ALA A 12 -12.40 18.14 -10.00
C ALA A 12 -11.40 17.38 -10.88
N ARG A 13 -11.58 17.45 -12.21
CA ARG A 13 -10.68 16.82 -13.20
C ARG A 13 -9.19 17.08 -12.95
N ASP A 14 -8.88 18.21 -12.32
CA ASP A 14 -7.52 18.62 -12.01
C ASP A 14 -6.92 17.77 -10.89
N THR A 15 -7.64 17.46 -9.81
CA THR A 15 -7.07 16.64 -8.72
C THR A 15 -6.85 15.19 -9.11
N HIS A 16 -7.76 14.55 -9.86
CA HIS A 16 -7.51 13.21 -10.38
C HIS A 16 -6.22 13.16 -11.21
N ARG A 17 -6.06 14.12 -12.13
CA ARG A 17 -4.86 14.21 -12.97
C ARG A 17 -3.60 14.47 -12.15
N GLU A 18 -3.67 15.35 -11.15
CA GLU A 18 -2.56 15.67 -10.25
C GLU A 18 -2.10 14.46 -9.45
N VAL A 19 -3.03 13.67 -8.89
CA VAL A 19 -2.69 12.45 -8.13
C VAL A 19 -2.06 11.40 -9.04
N LEU A 20 -2.62 11.18 -10.23
CA LEU A 20 -2.02 10.29 -11.23
C LEU A 20 -0.60 10.73 -11.59
N ALA A 21 -0.40 12.01 -11.91
CA ALA A 21 0.91 12.56 -12.26
C ALA A 21 1.90 12.43 -11.10
N LEU A 22 1.47 12.72 -9.87
CA LEU A 22 2.29 12.59 -8.65
C LEU A 22 2.77 11.15 -8.48
N LEU A 23 1.86 10.17 -8.52
CA LEU A 23 2.19 8.76 -8.32
C LEU A 23 3.01 8.18 -9.47
N SER A 24 2.67 8.47 -10.72
CA SER A 24 3.45 8.02 -11.88
C SER A 24 4.88 8.55 -11.85
N GLU A 25 5.06 9.84 -11.55
CA GLU A 25 6.40 10.42 -11.45
C GLU A 25 7.16 9.90 -10.22
N THR A 26 6.47 9.66 -9.10
CA THR A 26 7.08 9.03 -7.91
C THR A 26 7.59 7.63 -8.23
N ALA A 27 6.76 6.80 -8.88
CA ALA A 27 7.13 5.45 -9.29
C ALA A 27 8.30 5.44 -10.27
N ARG A 28 8.35 6.41 -11.20
CA ARG A 28 9.47 6.58 -12.15
C ARG A 28 10.78 6.99 -11.47
N LEU A 29 10.70 7.77 -10.38
CA LEU A 29 11.87 8.28 -9.65
C LEU A 29 12.38 7.32 -8.55
N SER A 30 11.54 6.39 -8.09
CA SER A 30 11.91 5.37 -7.11
C SER A 30 12.95 4.39 -7.69
N SER A 31 13.78 3.81 -6.82
CA SER A 31 14.68 2.72 -7.17
C SER A 31 13.97 1.37 -7.36
N LEU A 32 12.69 1.29 -6.97
CA LEU A 32 11.86 0.10 -7.07
C LEU A 32 11.31 -0.04 -8.49
N ARG A 33 11.15 -1.29 -8.96
CA ARG A 33 10.56 -1.56 -10.28
C ARG A 33 9.03 -1.57 -10.17
N PRO A 34 8.29 -0.63 -10.78
CA PRO A 34 6.84 -0.70 -10.80
C PRO A 34 6.37 -1.91 -11.64
N GLU A 35 5.35 -2.61 -11.16
CA GLU A 35 4.71 -3.74 -11.87
C GLU A 35 3.36 -3.35 -12.48
N THR A 36 2.78 -2.24 -12.02
CA THR A 36 1.54 -1.70 -12.55
C THR A 36 1.70 -0.24 -12.92
N ASP A 37 0.87 0.23 -13.84
CA ASP A 37 0.53 1.65 -13.89
C ASP A 37 -0.24 2.06 -12.62
N VAL A 38 -0.43 3.38 -12.43
CA VAL A 38 -1.28 3.88 -11.35
C VAL A 38 -2.72 3.42 -11.58
N ARG A 39 -3.28 2.74 -10.59
CA ARG A 39 -4.68 2.29 -10.55
C ARG A 39 -5.48 3.22 -9.65
N TRP A 40 -6.80 3.22 -9.84
CA TRP A 40 -7.75 3.99 -9.04
C TRP A 40 -9.01 3.16 -8.83
N ASN A 41 -9.50 3.15 -7.58
CA ASN A 41 -10.75 2.47 -7.21
C ASN A 41 -11.67 3.47 -6.52
N PRO A 42 -12.73 3.97 -7.19
CA PRO A 42 -13.69 4.88 -6.58
C PRO A 42 -14.51 4.24 -5.46
N GLU A 43 -14.63 2.91 -5.43
CA GLU A 43 -15.41 2.17 -4.42
C GLU A 43 -14.61 1.90 -3.15
N ASP A 44 -13.27 1.82 -3.24
CA ASP A 44 -12.37 1.64 -2.10
C ASP A 44 -11.82 3.00 -1.63
N HIS A 45 -12.71 3.84 -1.07
CA HIS A 45 -12.34 5.16 -0.54
C HIS A 45 -11.64 6.08 -1.55
N GLY A 46 -11.86 5.85 -2.85
CA GLY A 46 -11.19 6.59 -3.92
C GLY A 46 -9.67 6.49 -3.90
N ILE A 47 -9.14 5.35 -3.44
CA ILE A 47 -7.70 5.09 -3.37
C ILE A 47 -7.08 5.03 -4.77
N TYR A 48 -5.91 5.65 -4.89
CA TYR A 48 -5.00 5.51 -6.02
C TYR A 48 -3.80 4.71 -5.55
N TRP A 49 -3.28 3.79 -6.36
CA TRP A 49 -2.12 3.00 -5.96
C TRP A 49 -1.25 2.58 -7.14
N VAL A 50 -0.01 2.23 -6.83
CA VAL A 50 0.94 1.58 -7.74
C VAL A 50 1.64 0.46 -6.97
N LEU A 51 1.76 -0.70 -7.61
CA LEU A 51 2.46 -1.86 -7.06
C LEU A 51 3.88 -1.92 -7.63
N PHE A 52 4.80 -2.39 -6.80
CA PHE A 52 6.20 -2.61 -7.16
C PHE A 52 6.60 -4.06 -6.95
N ALA A 53 7.59 -4.48 -7.75
CA ALA A 53 8.22 -5.77 -7.63
C ALA A 53 8.82 -5.93 -6.24
N ASN A 54 8.55 -7.05 -5.61
CA ASN A 54 9.01 -7.39 -4.27
C ASN A 54 10.20 -8.38 -4.30
N ASP A 55 10.85 -8.53 -5.45
CA ASP A 55 11.93 -9.49 -5.68
C ASP A 55 13.01 -9.37 -4.60
N GLY A 56 13.36 -10.49 -3.96
CA GLY A 56 14.40 -10.53 -2.93
C GLY A 56 13.97 -9.97 -1.56
N THR A 57 12.71 -9.58 -1.39
CA THR A 57 12.17 -9.24 -0.07
C THR A 57 11.68 -10.48 0.68
N TRP A 58 11.56 -10.37 2.01
CA TRP A 58 10.98 -11.44 2.83
C TRP A 58 9.48 -11.65 2.58
N ALA A 59 8.79 -10.68 1.96
CA ALA A 59 7.37 -10.75 1.64
C ALA A 59 7.08 -11.52 0.33
N GLN A 60 8.09 -11.69 -0.52
CA GLN A 60 7.98 -12.46 -1.77
C GLN A 60 7.40 -13.87 -1.59
N PRO A 61 7.91 -14.73 -0.68
CA PRO A 61 7.35 -16.07 -0.50
C PRO A 61 5.94 -16.08 0.12
N LEU A 62 5.41 -14.91 0.51
CA LEU A 62 4.08 -14.75 1.10
C LEU A 62 3.06 -14.17 0.11
N ASP A 63 3.45 -14.02 -1.16
CA ASP A 63 2.67 -13.32 -2.19
C ASP A 63 2.31 -11.89 -1.76
N GLY A 64 3.21 -11.22 -1.04
CA GLY A 64 3.02 -9.83 -0.62
C GLY A 64 3.29 -8.84 -1.75
N TRP A 65 2.86 -7.60 -1.62
CA TRP A 65 3.16 -6.54 -2.59
C TRP A 65 3.82 -5.36 -1.91
N ILE A 66 4.75 -4.71 -2.61
CA ILE A 66 5.16 -3.36 -2.23
C ILE A 66 4.15 -2.40 -2.89
N GLU A 67 3.62 -1.49 -2.11
CA GLU A 67 2.55 -0.58 -2.54
C GLU A 67 2.86 0.86 -2.13
N LEU A 68 2.57 1.79 -3.03
CA LEU A 68 2.44 3.21 -2.75
C LEU A 68 1.01 3.62 -3.11
N CYS A 69 0.30 4.25 -2.18
CA CYS A 69 -1.08 4.68 -2.39
C CYS A 69 -1.33 6.12 -1.95
N VAL A 70 -2.40 6.72 -2.48
CA VAL A 70 -2.98 7.99 -2.03
C VAL A 70 -4.48 7.80 -1.83
N ALA A 71 -5.02 8.28 -0.72
CA ALA A 71 -6.47 8.30 -0.48
C ALA A 71 -6.93 9.63 0.16
N ASP A 72 -8.25 9.83 0.27
CA ASP A 72 -8.83 11.04 0.91
C ASP A 72 -8.65 11.06 2.41
N ARG A 73 -8.50 9.88 2.98
CA ARG A 73 -8.50 9.65 4.40
C ARG A 73 -7.45 8.61 4.72
N ASP A 74 -6.87 8.78 5.89
CA ASP A 74 -5.89 7.88 6.45
C ASP A 74 -6.54 6.78 7.29
N ASP A 75 -7.58 6.13 6.74
CA ASP A 75 -8.33 5.09 7.45
C ASP A 75 -7.48 3.85 7.78
N TRP A 76 -6.36 3.64 7.09
CA TRP A 76 -5.37 2.62 7.46
C TRP A 76 -4.47 3.03 8.64
N SER A 77 -4.34 4.33 8.94
CA SER A 77 -3.41 4.79 9.96
C SER A 77 -3.97 4.62 11.38
N ALA A 78 -3.10 4.32 12.34
CA ALA A 78 -3.41 4.35 13.76
C ALA A 78 -3.55 5.79 14.29
N LYS A 79 -2.88 6.76 13.68
CA LYS A 79 -2.88 8.18 14.10
C LYS A 79 -3.77 9.04 13.19
N ARG A 80 -5.02 8.61 12.99
CA ARG A 80 -5.93 9.20 12.02
C ARG A 80 -6.11 10.72 12.18
N ARG A 81 -6.00 11.44 11.07
CA ARG A 81 -6.28 12.89 10.95
C ARG A 81 -7.53 13.18 10.12
N GLY A 82 -8.02 12.20 9.37
CA GLY A 82 -9.19 12.36 8.50
C GLY A 82 -8.92 13.30 7.31
N VAL A 83 -7.67 13.39 6.87
CA VAL A 83 -7.23 14.23 5.74
C VAL A 83 -6.49 13.38 4.71
N PRO A 84 -6.35 13.86 3.46
CA PRO A 84 -5.67 13.11 2.41
C PRO A 84 -4.26 12.69 2.78
N ALA A 85 -3.94 11.43 2.51
CA ALA A 85 -2.72 10.79 2.96
C ALA A 85 -2.14 9.86 1.90
N VAL A 86 -0.82 9.68 2.01
CA VAL A 86 0.00 8.75 1.24
C VAL A 86 0.41 7.60 2.15
N GLY A 87 0.17 6.37 1.71
CA GLY A 87 0.65 5.15 2.35
C GLY A 87 1.75 4.51 1.53
N ALA A 88 2.79 4.01 2.17
CA ALA A 88 3.84 3.24 1.52
C ALA A 88 4.28 2.07 2.39
N GLY A 89 4.48 0.90 1.81
CA GLY A 89 5.04 -0.25 2.52
C GLY A 89 4.70 -1.59 1.88
N ILE A 90 4.45 -2.60 2.70
CA ILE A 90 4.13 -3.96 2.25
C ILE A 90 2.67 -4.29 2.59
N ALA A 91 1.95 -4.83 1.61
CA ALA A 91 0.64 -5.45 1.79
C ALA A 91 0.77 -6.98 1.72
N LEU A 92 0.07 -7.69 2.60
CA LEU A 92 -0.05 -9.15 2.62
C LEU A 92 -1.53 -9.54 2.62
N SER A 93 -1.84 -10.76 2.20
CA SER A 93 -3.17 -11.38 2.35
C SER A 93 -3.68 -11.32 3.81
N ASP A 94 -4.99 -11.12 4.02
CA ASP A 94 -5.60 -11.09 5.37
C ASP A 94 -5.44 -12.38 6.16
N GLU A 95 -5.19 -13.51 5.50
CA GLU A 95 -4.91 -14.80 6.16
C GLU A 95 -3.70 -14.74 7.10
N TYR A 96 -2.76 -13.82 6.82
CA TYR A 96 -1.58 -13.61 7.66
C TYR A 96 -1.87 -12.75 8.89
N TYR A 97 -3.07 -12.18 9.03
CA TYR A 97 -3.39 -11.23 10.10
C TYR A 97 -3.19 -11.82 11.50
N GLU A 98 -3.71 -13.03 11.73
CA GLU A 98 -3.61 -13.74 13.00
C GLU A 98 -2.16 -13.98 13.42
N GLU A 99 -1.32 -14.37 12.45
CA GLU A 99 0.08 -14.63 12.69
C GLU A 99 0.83 -13.32 12.95
N VAL A 100 0.62 -12.31 12.10
CA VAL A 100 1.22 -10.97 12.23
C VAL A 100 0.89 -10.33 13.58
N ARG A 101 -0.32 -10.55 14.14
CA ARG A 101 -0.74 -10.03 15.46
C ARG A 101 -0.38 -10.92 16.65
N SER A 102 0.22 -12.08 16.42
CA SER A 102 0.56 -13.05 17.49
C SER A 102 1.45 -12.44 18.58
N ALA A 103 1.41 -13.01 19.78
CA ALA A 103 2.28 -12.58 20.89
C ALA A 103 3.78 -12.73 20.55
N ARG A 104 4.10 -13.74 19.73
CA ARG A 104 5.45 -14.03 19.24
C ARG A 104 6.07 -12.88 18.44
N LEU A 105 5.25 -12.17 17.67
CA LEU A 105 5.68 -11.05 16.83
C LEU A 105 5.55 -9.67 17.50
N LYS A 106 5.26 -9.63 18.81
CA LYS A 106 5.05 -8.38 19.54
C LYS A 106 6.26 -7.44 19.49
N ASP A 107 7.46 -7.96 19.71
CA ASP A 107 8.67 -7.15 19.73
C ASP A 107 8.99 -6.62 18.33
N TRP A 108 8.86 -7.46 17.29
CA TRP A 108 9.00 -7.03 15.90
C TRP A 108 8.01 -5.90 15.54
N ARG A 109 6.73 -6.03 15.88
CA ARG A 109 5.74 -4.95 15.66
C ARG A 109 6.09 -3.67 16.41
N ARG A 110 6.66 -3.77 17.63
CA ARG A 110 7.12 -2.60 18.38
C ARG A 110 8.28 -1.91 17.66
N ASP A 111 9.22 -2.68 17.13
CA ASP A 111 10.37 -2.14 16.40
C ASP A 111 9.95 -1.45 15.09
N LEU A 112 8.97 -2.04 14.37
CA LEU A 112 8.34 -1.39 13.22
C LEU A 112 7.67 -0.06 13.60
N ALA A 113 6.87 -0.05 14.68
CA ALA A 113 6.20 1.16 15.15
C ALA A 113 7.18 2.25 15.58
N ALA A 114 8.32 1.88 16.18
CA ALA A 114 9.39 2.81 16.51
C ALA A 114 10.04 3.44 15.26
N GLY A 115 10.07 2.71 14.15
CA GLY A 115 10.48 3.21 12.83
C GLY A 115 9.39 3.96 12.06
N GLY A 116 8.21 4.15 12.65
CA GLY A 116 7.09 4.85 12.01
C GLY A 116 6.29 3.99 11.01
N VAL A 117 6.47 2.66 11.05
CA VAL A 117 5.66 1.70 10.29
C VAL A 117 4.56 1.15 11.19
N GLU A 118 3.32 1.28 10.73
CA GLU A 118 2.13 0.79 11.40
C GLU A 118 1.72 -0.57 10.79
N VAL A 119 1.22 -1.47 11.63
CA VAL A 119 0.71 -2.78 11.21
C VAL A 119 -0.78 -2.83 11.47
N GLY A 120 -1.57 -3.02 10.43
CA GLY A 120 -3.04 -3.03 10.52
C GLY A 120 -3.69 -3.85 9.42
N VAL A 121 -5.02 -3.93 9.46
CA VAL A 121 -5.83 -4.52 8.37
C VAL A 121 -6.62 -3.41 7.71
N PHE A 122 -6.56 -3.37 6.39
CA PHE A 122 -7.36 -2.47 5.56
C PHE A 122 -7.70 -3.19 4.25
N ASP A 123 -8.96 -3.08 3.83
CA ASP A 123 -9.50 -3.73 2.63
C ASP A 123 -9.08 -5.21 2.44
N ARG A 124 -9.15 -6.02 3.50
CA ARG A 124 -8.75 -7.45 3.48
C ARG A 124 -7.26 -7.70 3.21
N TYR A 125 -6.41 -6.72 3.44
CA TYR A 125 -4.96 -6.89 3.43
C TYR A 125 -4.37 -6.51 4.78
N VAL A 126 -3.36 -7.27 5.22
CA VAL A 126 -2.47 -6.84 6.29
C VAL A 126 -1.50 -5.83 5.69
N ARG A 127 -1.53 -4.59 6.17
CA ARG A 127 -0.66 -3.51 5.71
C ARG A 127 0.39 -3.18 6.76
N LEU A 128 1.64 -3.12 6.31
CA LEU A 128 2.81 -2.70 7.08
C LEU A 128 3.31 -1.39 6.49
N TRP A 129 2.69 -0.28 6.87
CA TRP A 129 2.80 0.99 6.15
C TRP A 129 3.34 2.13 6.99
N SER A 130 4.18 2.95 6.38
CA SER A 130 4.41 4.32 6.84
C SER A 130 3.38 5.24 6.19
N THR A 131 2.94 6.27 6.92
CA THR A 131 1.98 7.27 6.43
C THR A 131 2.61 8.66 6.36
N ARG A 132 2.27 9.41 5.31
CA ARG A 132 2.55 10.85 5.17
C ARG A 132 1.27 11.57 4.76
N TYR A 133 1.06 12.78 5.26
CA TYR A 133 -0.11 13.58 4.90
C TYR A 133 0.22 14.48 3.72
N LEU A 134 -0.70 14.59 2.75
CA LEU A 134 -0.49 15.47 1.60
C LEU A 134 -0.31 16.94 2.03
N THR A 135 -0.96 17.35 3.13
CA THR A 135 -0.81 18.69 3.71
C THR A 135 0.59 18.99 4.25
N ASP A 136 1.36 17.95 4.55
CA ASP A 136 2.67 18.04 5.20
C ASP A 136 3.81 17.82 4.19
N LEU A 137 3.48 17.46 2.94
CA LEU A 137 4.48 17.30 1.88
C LEU A 137 5.10 18.66 1.52
N PRO A 138 6.38 18.67 1.09
CA PRO A 138 6.99 19.89 0.59
C PRO A 138 6.19 20.46 -0.59
N ARG A 139 6.21 21.78 -0.77
CA ARG A 139 5.49 22.44 -1.87
C ARG A 139 6.14 22.20 -3.24
N TYR A 140 7.41 21.82 -3.26
CA TYR A 140 8.21 21.58 -4.46
C TYR A 140 8.79 20.17 -4.41
N ASP A 141 9.01 19.56 -5.57
CA ASP A 141 9.62 18.22 -5.71
C ASP A 141 8.95 17.09 -4.93
N GLN A 142 7.62 17.14 -4.79
CA GLN A 142 6.83 16.14 -4.06
C GLN A 142 7.12 14.70 -4.52
N SER A 143 7.17 14.45 -5.83
CA SER A 143 7.45 13.11 -6.36
C SER A 143 8.83 12.60 -5.98
N ARG A 144 9.86 13.46 -5.96
CA ARG A 144 11.21 13.08 -5.56
C ARG A 144 11.28 12.80 -4.05
N TYR A 145 10.61 13.62 -3.26
CA TYR A 145 10.49 13.41 -1.81
C TYR A 145 9.79 12.07 -1.50
N LEU A 146 8.66 11.80 -2.17
CA LEU A 146 7.91 10.56 -1.98
C LEU A 146 8.70 9.34 -2.47
N ALA A 147 9.45 9.45 -3.57
CA ALA A 147 10.27 8.35 -4.10
C ALA A 147 11.36 7.95 -3.09
N ALA A 148 12.10 8.93 -2.57
CA ALA A 148 13.11 8.67 -1.54
C ALA A 148 12.49 8.09 -0.26
N TRP A 149 11.35 8.63 0.18
CA TRP A 149 10.64 8.13 1.36
C TRP A 149 10.10 6.71 1.17
N LEU A 150 9.57 6.38 -0.02
CA LEU A 150 9.14 5.02 -0.37
C LEU A 150 10.33 4.05 -0.30
N ASP A 151 11.44 4.40 -0.94
CA ASP A 151 12.66 3.58 -0.97
C ASP A 151 13.19 3.34 0.45
N ASP A 152 13.25 4.39 1.28
CA ASP A 152 13.65 4.29 2.68
C ASP A 152 12.71 3.40 3.50
N THR A 153 11.40 3.52 3.27
CA THR A 153 10.37 2.71 3.95
C THR A 153 10.51 1.24 3.60
N VAL A 154 10.68 0.91 2.31
CA VAL A 154 10.86 -0.47 1.85
C VAL A 154 12.20 -1.03 2.32
N ALA A 155 13.28 -0.25 2.26
CA ALA A 155 14.58 -0.67 2.78
C ALA A 155 14.53 -0.92 4.30
N PHE A 156 13.80 -0.09 5.05
CA PHE A 156 13.54 -0.30 6.47
C PHE A 156 12.81 -1.62 6.72
N LEU A 157 11.71 -1.87 6.00
CA LEU A 157 10.94 -3.12 6.09
C LEU A 157 11.78 -4.34 5.71
N GLY A 158 12.67 -4.22 4.72
CA GLY A 158 13.59 -5.27 4.31
C GLY A 158 14.59 -5.65 5.40
N ARG A 159 15.14 -4.65 6.13
CA ARG A 159 16.03 -4.88 7.28
C ARG A 159 15.31 -5.44 8.51
N HIS A 160 14.02 -5.15 8.63
CA HIS A 160 13.15 -5.66 9.70
C HIS A 160 12.35 -6.87 9.21
N SER A 161 13.02 -7.81 8.55
CA SER A 161 12.42 -9.13 8.31
C SER A 161 12.01 -9.74 9.66
N PRO A 162 10.84 -10.41 9.74
CA PRO A 162 10.45 -11.13 10.96
C PRO A 162 11.36 -12.37 11.22
N GLY A 163 12.45 -12.56 10.47
CA GLY A 163 13.46 -13.58 10.71
C GLY A 163 13.01 -14.97 10.25
N SER A 164 13.24 -16.00 11.06
CA SER A 164 12.82 -17.38 10.79
C SER A 164 11.30 -17.54 10.60
N PHE A 165 10.52 -16.51 10.92
CA PHE A 165 9.08 -16.48 10.65
C PHE A 165 8.74 -16.28 9.19
N GLY A 166 9.59 -15.63 8.38
CA GLY A 166 9.40 -15.60 6.94
C GLY A 166 9.37 -17.02 6.36
N THR A 167 10.18 -17.93 6.92
CA THR A 167 10.21 -19.34 6.55
C THR A 167 8.99 -20.12 7.08
N ALA A 168 8.52 -19.82 8.30
CA ALA A 168 7.33 -20.45 8.87
C ALA A 168 6.03 -19.98 8.19
N LEU A 169 5.94 -18.70 7.82
CA LEU A 169 4.86 -18.12 7.04
C LEU A 169 4.86 -18.66 5.60
N ALA A 170 6.04 -18.79 4.98
CA ALA A 170 6.17 -19.46 3.68
C ALA A 170 5.75 -20.94 3.73
N GLY A 171 5.97 -21.60 4.87
CA GLY A 171 5.46 -22.95 5.12
C GLY A 171 3.94 -23.02 5.24
N LEU A 172 3.28 -21.94 5.68
CA LEU A 172 1.82 -21.82 5.72
C LEU A 172 1.23 -21.43 4.36
N ALA A 173 2.00 -20.80 3.47
CA ALA A 173 1.61 -20.45 2.10
C ALA A 173 1.44 -21.69 1.18
N GLN A 174 1.74 -22.90 1.68
CA GLN A 174 1.44 -24.16 0.99
C GLN A 174 0.33 -24.98 1.69
N PRO A 175 -0.95 -24.68 1.47
CA PRO A 175 -2.01 -25.66 1.63
C PRO A 175 -2.80 -25.80 0.33
N ASP A 176 -2.79 -27.01 -0.24
CA ASP A 176 -3.80 -27.50 -1.19
C ASP A 176 -3.86 -26.88 -2.58
N GLY A 177 -2.81 -26.95 -3.40
CA GLY A 177 -2.88 -27.14 -4.87
C GLY A 177 -3.81 -26.24 -5.72
N ARG A 178 -4.42 -25.20 -5.15
CA ARG A 178 -5.33 -24.28 -5.80
C ARG A 178 -4.51 -23.07 -6.18
N GLN A 179 -3.66 -23.27 -7.19
CA GLN A 179 -3.16 -22.19 -8.03
C GLN A 179 -4.32 -21.63 -8.87
N GLY A 180 -5.34 -21.07 -8.23
CA GLY A 180 -6.12 -20.03 -8.87
C GLY A 180 -5.28 -18.79 -8.70
N ALA A 181 -4.63 -18.33 -9.78
CA ALA A 181 -4.02 -17.00 -9.82
C ALA A 181 -5.08 -16.02 -9.29
N ARG A 182 -4.93 -15.60 -8.02
CA ARG A 182 -5.72 -14.52 -7.48
C ARG A 182 -5.21 -13.32 -8.26
N GLU A 183 -5.97 -12.86 -9.25
CA GLU A 183 -5.76 -11.52 -9.77
C GLU A 183 -5.71 -10.63 -8.52
N PRO A 184 -4.62 -9.86 -8.31
CA PRO A 184 -4.35 -9.19 -7.04
C PRO A 184 -5.50 -8.27 -6.62
N PHE A 185 -6.34 -7.89 -7.59
CA PHE A 185 -7.61 -7.24 -7.40
C PHE A 185 -8.56 -7.84 -8.43
N GLY A 186 -9.57 -8.60 -7.98
CA GLY A 186 -10.52 -9.22 -8.89
C GLY A 186 -11.08 -8.19 -9.86
N ARG A 187 -11.09 -8.50 -11.17
CA ARG A 187 -11.79 -7.76 -12.22
C ARG A 187 -12.94 -6.92 -11.65
N ALA A 188 -12.70 -5.62 -11.46
CA ALA A 188 -13.78 -4.66 -11.51
C ALA A 188 -14.41 -4.88 -12.89
N ALA A 189 -15.65 -5.39 -12.92
CA ALA A 189 -16.36 -5.63 -14.15
C ALA A 189 -16.38 -4.32 -14.95
N HIS A 190 -15.59 -4.26 -16.03
CA HIS A 190 -15.71 -3.21 -17.03
C HIS A 190 -17.08 -3.37 -17.71
N GLY A 191 -18.11 -2.80 -17.07
CA GLY A 191 -19.39 -2.50 -17.67
C GLY A 191 -19.21 -1.38 -18.67
N GLY A 192 -18.67 -1.71 -19.84
CA GLY A 192 -18.69 -0.84 -21.00
C GLY A 192 -20.13 -0.57 -21.40
N ARG A 193 -20.66 0.59 -21.02
CA ARG A 193 -21.71 1.25 -21.78
C ARG A 193 -21.05 2.21 -22.75
N GLY A 194 -21.01 1.80 -24.02
CA GLY A 194 -20.76 2.72 -25.11
C GLY A 194 -21.81 3.83 -25.09
N LEU A 195 -21.32 5.07 -25.17
CA LEU A 195 -22.08 6.18 -25.70
C LEU A 195 -21.38 6.57 -27.01
N GLY A 196 -21.98 6.10 -28.09
CA GLY A 196 -21.69 6.38 -29.49
C GLY A 196 -22.88 5.89 -30.29
#